data_AF-A0A0D2FD45-F1
#
_entry.id   AF-A0A0D2FD45-F1
#
_cell.length_a   1.000
_cell.length_b   1.000
_cell.length_c   1.000
_cell.angle_alpha   90.00
_cell.angle_beta   90.00
_cell.angle_gamma   90.00
#
_symmetry.space_group_name_H-M   'P 1'
#
loop_
_entity.id
_entity.type
_entity.pdbx_description
1 polymer ?
#
loop_
_entity_poly.entity_id
_entity_poly.type
_entity_poly.pdbx_seq_one_letter_code
_entity_poly.pdbx_strand_id
1 'polypeptide(L)'
;MAEELETPLRRLRSCPLAIVCGKPEEIPIIAKKLCATTTIPGSSVPGISKSHSFKLGQIEFYNGKTLKFYVTSSLKPGLMYFSISASSLFSILQPRFAIHAGVCAGNTAKGVKLMDVIFGDAAMSFEDGKWAVVNGKIQFQPDYETIQHIITELPGFVGSTPNRHHGAYVSGSAVREDASHIFENIQANVSRNVLALDMEACAFLKICEHYDLQTLGIVKGVSDLGDGNKTTMQNRAQIYEKALGNTGEAILDWVKHMFESMTWEPNEDDEPGAILCGPYYNNFLRLLGDSISRGDHVTSIDQPSQQLQSPVGLTVVMPPDGDPFHYEEQGHIESIARDHGLMQVLTGASTFRRTVYYKKRHIVDFPRTLNTLMRTTEPSYQALVFKRVLQKKGYFRPAAKGMRPICEVLAWEDFVTKFEDTAQESSLLAPLPVSASSTTGLVMTPSVTESASEAT
;
A
#
# COMPACT_ATOMS: atom_id res chain seq x y z
N MET A 1 -11.63 -14.06 -6.46
CA MET A 1 -12.82 -13.48 -5.80
C MET A 1 -12.49 -12.27 -4.92
N ALA A 2 -11.34 -12.18 -4.25
CA ALA A 2 -11.02 -11.01 -3.41
C ALA A 2 -10.82 -9.66 -4.15
N GLU A 3 -10.58 -9.67 -5.47
CA GLU A 3 -10.47 -8.41 -6.26
C GLU A 3 -11.83 -7.77 -6.60
N GLU A 4 -12.96 -8.49 -6.50
CA GLU A 4 -14.28 -7.99 -6.93
C GLU A 4 -14.96 -7.05 -5.91
N LEU A 5 -14.44 -6.93 -4.69
CA LEU A 5 -15.00 -6.10 -3.63
C LEU A 5 -14.22 -4.80 -3.37
N GLU A 6 -13.12 -4.55 -4.09
CA GLU A 6 -12.31 -3.36 -3.85
C GLU A 6 -12.96 -2.12 -4.48
N THR A 7 -13.39 -1.17 -3.65
CA THR A 7 -14.00 0.08 -4.12
C THR A 7 -13.04 0.86 -5.03
N PRO A 8 -13.53 1.66 -5.99
CA PRO A 8 -12.66 2.42 -6.89
C PRO A 8 -11.67 3.35 -6.16
N LEU A 9 -12.10 3.99 -5.07
CA LEU A 9 -11.22 4.81 -4.23
C LEU A 9 -10.07 3.99 -3.67
N ARG A 10 -10.37 2.82 -3.12
CA ARG A 10 -9.38 1.95 -2.50
C ARG A 10 -8.40 1.37 -3.53
N ARG A 11 -8.89 1.00 -4.72
CA ARG A 11 -8.03 0.58 -5.84
C ARG A 11 -7.01 1.65 -6.23
N LEU A 12 -7.39 2.92 -6.16
CA LEU A 12 -6.48 4.05 -6.43
C LEU A 12 -5.53 4.32 -5.26
N ARG A 13 -6.00 4.26 -4.01
CA ARG A 13 -5.16 4.39 -2.81
C ARG A 13 -4.13 3.27 -2.68
N SER A 14 -4.45 2.08 -3.17
CA SER A 14 -3.51 0.95 -3.18
C SER A 14 -2.43 1.07 -4.28
N CYS A 15 -2.53 2.05 -5.19
CA CYS A 15 -1.47 2.39 -6.12
C CYS A 15 -0.46 3.33 -5.46
N PRO A 16 0.76 2.86 -5.13
CA PRO A 16 1.79 3.72 -4.57
C PRO A 16 2.23 4.88 -5.47
N LEU A 17 2.19 4.68 -6.80
CA LEU A 17 2.71 5.65 -7.76
C LEU A 17 1.57 6.35 -8.50
N ALA A 18 1.56 7.68 -8.42
CA ALA A 18 0.72 8.57 -9.21
C ALA A 18 1.52 9.18 -10.36
N ILE A 19 1.02 9.07 -11.59
CA ILE A 19 1.58 9.74 -12.77
C ILE A 19 0.58 10.79 -13.22
N VAL A 20 0.92 12.08 -13.08
CA VAL A 20 -0.01 13.18 -13.31
C VAL A 20 0.40 13.95 -14.56
N CYS A 21 -0.49 13.97 -15.55
CA CYS A 21 -0.35 14.72 -16.79
C CYS A 21 -0.92 16.15 -16.64
N GLY A 22 -0.49 17.08 -17.51
CA GLY A 22 -1.05 18.42 -17.53
C GLY A 22 -2.45 18.47 -18.17
N LYS A 23 -2.75 17.54 -19.09
CA LYS A 23 -4.03 17.53 -19.80
C LYS A 23 -4.66 16.12 -19.93
N PRO A 24 -6.00 16.01 -19.98
CA PRO A 24 -6.68 14.73 -20.14
C PRO A 24 -6.30 13.96 -21.42
N GLU A 25 -6.06 14.66 -22.53
CA GLU A 25 -5.70 14.07 -23.81
C GLU A 25 -4.32 13.37 -23.82
N GLU A 26 -3.46 13.68 -22.84
CA GLU A 26 -2.13 13.08 -22.72
C GLU A 26 -2.20 11.68 -22.08
N ILE A 27 -3.19 11.46 -21.19
CA ILE A 27 -3.39 10.21 -20.46
C ILE A 27 -3.39 8.99 -21.37
N PRO A 28 -4.22 8.89 -22.44
CA PRO A 28 -4.29 7.66 -23.23
C PRO A 28 -2.97 7.30 -23.92
N ILE A 29 -2.14 8.29 -24.30
CA ILE A 29 -0.88 8.05 -25.00
C ILE A 29 0.17 7.52 -24.01
N ILE A 30 0.34 8.19 -22.87
CA ILE A 30 1.28 7.77 -21.82
C ILE A 30 0.84 6.42 -21.22
N ALA A 31 -0.45 6.27 -20.89
CA ALA A 31 -0.98 5.03 -20.33
C ALA A 31 -0.78 3.82 -21.27
N LYS A 32 -0.91 4.01 -22.59
CA LYS A 32 -0.63 2.96 -23.58
C LYS A 32 0.82 2.49 -23.51
N LYS A 33 1.79 3.40 -23.39
CA LYS A 33 3.22 3.06 -23.26
C LYS A 33 3.55 2.36 -21.96
N LEU A 34 2.81 2.67 -20.90
CA LEU A 34 2.94 2.03 -19.58
C LEU A 34 2.08 0.75 -19.44
N CYS A 35 1.38 0.32 -20.50
CA CYS A 35 0.44 -0.81 -20.47
C CYS A 35 -0.68 -0.67 -19.40
N ALA A 36 -1.07 0.56 -19.08
CA ALA A 36 -2.16 0.86 -18.16
C ALA A 36 -3.52 0.83 -18.89
N THR A 37 -4.22 -0.30 -18.80
CA THR A 37 -5.44 -0.58 -19.58
C THR A 37 -6.72 -0.35 -18.80
N THR A 38 -6.71 -0.56 -17.48
CA THR A 38 -7.92 -0.50 -16.66
C THR A 38 -8.30 0.95 -16.40
N THR A 39 -9.59 1.28 -16.56
CA THR A 39 -10.08 2.66 -16.38
C THR A 39 -10.99 2.77 -15.17
N ILE A 40 -10.73 3.75 -14.32
CA ILE A 40 -11.66 4.19 -13.26
C ILE A 40 -12.11 5.61 -13.59
N PRO A 41 -13.42 5.87 -13.75
CA PRO A 41 -13.92 7.22 -13.94
C PRO A 41 -13.91 7.98 -12.60
N GLY A 42 -13.63 9.28 -12.62
CA GLY A 42 -13.65 10.10 -11.41
C GLY A 42 -15.01 10.12 -10.72
N SER A 43 -16.11 9.95 -11.50
CA SER A 43 -17.46 9.86 -10.96
C SER A 43 -17.72 8.64 -10.06
N SER A 44 -16.88 7.61 -10.12
CA SER A 44 -17.00 6.44 -9.24
C SER A 44 -16.13 6.53 -7.98
N VAL A 45 -15.41 7.64 -7.80
CA VAL A 45 -14.49 7.83 -6.67
C VAL A 45 -15.03 8.96 -5.78
N PRO A 46 -15.51 8.65 -4.56
CA PRO A 46 -15.99 9.66 -3.63
C PRO A 46 -14.97 10.79 -3.40
N GLY A 47 -15.44 12.04 -3.44
CA GLY A 47 -14.62 13.23 -3.27
C GLY A 47 -13.88 13.72 -4.53
N ILE A 48 -13.88 12.95 -5.63
CA ILE A 48 -13.19 13.33 -6.87
C ILE A 48 -14.19 13.87 -7.90
N SER A 49 -13.79 14.91 -8.64
CA SER A 49 -14.59 15.45 -9.74
C SER A 49 -14.82 14.41 -10.84
N LYS A 50 -16.05 14.35 -11.36
CA LYS A 50 -16.44 13.48 -12.48
C LYS A 50 -15.63 13.69 -13.77
N SER A 51 -14.93 14.81 -13.89
CA SER A 51 -14.09 15.12 -15.04
C SER A 51 -12.75 14.38 -15.03
N HIS A 52 -12.34 13.81 -13.90
CA HIS A 52 -11.14 12.99 -13.83
C HIS A 52 -11.35 11.62 -14.46
N SER A 53 -10.26 11.06 -14.96
CA SER A 53 -10.15 9.65 -15.33
C SER A 53 -8.82 9.11 -14.86
N PHE A 54 -8.79 7.82 -14.54
CA PHE A 54 -7.61 7.13 -14.06
C PHE A 54 -7.37 5.91 -14.94
N LYS A 55 -6.14 5.77 -15.44
CA LYS A 55 -5.67 4.55 -16.12
C LYS A 55 -4.74 3.79 -15.18
N LEU A 56 -5.17 2.62 -14.73
CA LEU A 56 -4.41 1.79 -13.81
C LEU A 56 -3.54 0.81 -14.60
N GLY A 57 -2.32 0.62 -14.11
CA GLY A 57 -1.39 -0.36 -14.62
C GLY A 57 -0.55 -0.96 -13.51
N GLN A 58 0.30 -1.91 -13.89
CA GLN A 58 1.25 -2.55 -13.00
C GLN A 58 2.57 -2.80 -13.72
N ILE A 59 3.68 -2.66 -13.00
CA ILE A 59 5.02 -2.98 -13.48
C ILE A 59 5.54 -4.15 -12.66
N GLU A 60 5.90 -5.24 -13.33
CA GLU A 60 6.55 -6.39 -12.71
C GLU A 60 8.07 -6.24 -12.83
N PHE A 61 8.78 -6.50 -11.73
CA PHE A 61 10.24 -6.46 -11.67
C PHE A 61 10.82 -7.88 -11.67
N TYR A 62 12.14 -7.98 -11.95
CA TYR A 62 12.85 -9.27 -11.99
C TYR A 62 12.80 -10.07 -10.69
N ASN A 63 12.62 -9.39 -9.55
CA ASN A 63 12.47 -10.03 -8.23
C ASN A 63 11.04 -10.55 -7.96
N GLY A 64 10.14 -10.48 -8.94
CA GLY A 64 8.74 -10.90 -8.83
C GLY A 64 7.83 -9.93 -8.08
N LYS A 65 8.35 -8.78 -7.61
CA LYS A 65 7.51 -7.73 -7.04
C LYS A 65 6.72 -7.02 -8.14
N THR A 66 5.60 -6.43 -7.74
CA THR A 66 4.73 -5.66 -8.65
C THR A 66 4.47 -4.28 -8.06
N LEU A 67 4.71 -3.23 -8.84
CA LEU A 67 4.35 -1.85 -8.51
C LEU A 67 3.05 -1.48 -9.25
N LYS A 68 1.98 -1.24 -8.49
CA LYS A 68 0.73 -0.70 -9.01
C LYS A 68 0.84 0.82 -9.17
N PHE A 69 0.25 1.37 -10.22
CA PHE A 69 0.25 2.81 -10.47
C PHE A 69 -1.05 3.25 -11.17
N TYR A 70 -1.31 4.56 -11.15
CA TYR A 70 -2.33 5.16 -12.01
C TYR A 70 -1.79 6.37 -12.76
N VAL A 71 -2.34 6.60 -13.96
CA VAL A 71 -2.13 7.80 -14.77
C VAL A 71 -3.40 8.65 -14.75
N THR A 72 -3.27 9.95 -14.44
CA THR A 72 -4.37 10.92 -14.43
C THR A 72 -3.91 12.30 -14.92
N SER A 73 -4.73 13.35 -14.80
CA SER A 73 -4.37 14.72 -15.19
C SER A 73 -5.00 15.80 -14.31
N SER A 74 -4.47 17.03 -14.40
CA SER A 74 -5.02 18.24 -13.75
C SER A 74 -6.23 18.88 -14.46
N LEU A 75 -6.78 18.20 -15.48
CA LEU A 75 -7.89 18.66 -16.35
C LEU A 75 -7.57 19.85 -17.26
N LYS A 76 -6.79 20.83 -16.80
CA LYS A 76 -6.34 21.99 -17.55
C LYS A 76 -4.87 22.30 -17.24
N PRO A 77 -4.12 22.83 -18.22
CA PRO A 77 -2.76 23.28 -17.99
C PRO A 77 -2.73 24.60 -17.21
N GLY A 78 -1.58 24.92 -16.63
CA GLY A 78 -1.31 26.15 -15.89
C GLY A 78 -1.18 25.93 -14.38
N LEU A 79 -0.30 26.72 -13.76
CA LEU A 79 0.11 26.60 -12.36
C LEU A 79 -1.07 26.49 -11.38
N MET A 80 -2.05 27.39 -11.49
CA MET A 80 -3.21 27.43 -10.58
C MET A 80 -4.13 26.22 -10.74
N TYR A 81 -4.46 25.84 -11.98
CA TYR A 81 -5.33 24.69 -12.23
C TYR A 81 -4.67 23.39 -11.81
N PHE A 82 -3.38 23.24 -12.12
CA PHE A 82 -2.60 22.10 -11.67
C PHE A 82 -2.55 22.04 -10.14
N SER A 83 -2.25 23.16 -9.47
CA SER A 83 -2.18 23.21 -8.00
C SER A 83 -3.48 22.76 -7.34
N ILE A 84 -4.62 23.30 -7.74
CA ILE A 84 -5.92 22.96 -7.15
C ILE A 84 -6.26 21.49 -7.41
N SER A 85 -6.10 21.05 -8.66
CA SER A 85 -6.52 19.72 -9.07
C SER A 85 -5.62 18.62 -8.49
N ALA A 86 -4.30 18.76 -8.60
CA ALA A 86 -3.36 17.76 -8.09
C ALA A 86 -3.36 17.72 -6.54
N SER A 87 -3.48 18.86 -5.86
CA SER A 87 -3.58 18.87 -4.39
C SER A 87 -4.84 18.15 -3.89
N SER A 88 -5.98 18.40 -4.53
CA SER A 88 -7.23 17.68 -4.20
C SER A 88 -7.06 16.17 -4.43
N LEU A 89 -6.48 15.76 -5.56
CA LEU A 89 -6.20 14.35 -5.83
C LEU A 89 -5.26 13.73 -4.80
N PHE A 90 -4.15 14.39 -4.44
CA PHE A 90 -3.18 13.84 -3.48
C PHE A 90 -3.72 13.80 -2.06
N SER A 91 -4.54 14.77 -1.64
CA SER A 91 -5.20 14.73 -0.34
C SER A 91 -6.19 13.56 -0.20
N ILE A 92 -6.84 13.15 -1.29
CA ILE A 92 -7.85 12.08 -1.29
C ILE A 92 -7.20 10.72 -1.53
N LEU A 93 -6.32 10.62 -2.51
CA LEU A 93 -5.73 9.35 -2.98
C LEU A 93 -4.45 8.98 -2.25
N GLN A 94 -3.78 9.95 -1.62
CA GLN A 94 -2.58 9.75 -0.80
C GLN A 94 -1.56 8.79 -1.44
N PRO A 95 -1.13 9.05 -2.69
CA PRO A 95 -0.05 8.26 -3.26
C PRO A 95 1.22 8.43 -2.42
N ARG A 96 2.18 7.52 -2.58
CA ARG A 96 3.48 7.62 -1.89
C ARG A 96 4.57 8.20 -2.78
N PHE A 97 4.43 7.95 -4.08
CA PHE A 97 5.30 8.47 -5.11
C PHE A 97 4.50 9.22 -6.14
N ALA A 98 5.10 10.27 -6.70
CA ALA A 98 4.52 10.92 -7.86
C ALA A 98 5.54 11.25 -8.94
N ILE A 99 5.07 11.22 -10.18
CA ILE A 99 5.76 11.72 -11.36
C ILE A 99 4.86 12.73 -12.04
N HIS A 100 5.40 13.88 -12.41
CA HIS A 100 4.73 14.77 -13.33
C HIS A 100 5.15 14.46 -14.76
N ALA A 101 4.18 14.09 -15.60
CA ALA A 101 4.38 13.69 -16.97
C ALA A 101 3.75 14.69 -17.94
N GLY A 102 4.22 14.72 -19.18
CA GLY A 102 3.60 15.50 -20.25
C GLY A 102 4.60 15.91 -21.32
N VAL A 103 4.40 17.11 -21.86
CA VAL A 103 5.31 17.74 -22.82
C VAL A 103 5.79 19.12 -22.36
N CYS A 104 6.88 19.59 -22.94
CA CYS A 104 7.45 20.91 -22.67
C CYS A 104 8.06 21.54 -23.94
N ALA A 105 8.43 22.82 -23.82
CA ALA A 105 9.31 23.47 -24.77
C ALA A 105 10.78 23.27 -24.37
N GLY A 106 11.62 22.89 -25.33
CA GLY A 106 13.03 22.56 -25.09
C GLY A 106 14.00 23.70 -25.39
N ASN A 107 15.08 23.80 -24.61
CA ASN A 107 16.11 24.81 -24.79
C ASN A 107 17.14 24.44 -25.86
N THR A 108 16.95 24.94 -27.09
CA THR A 108 17.83 24.68 -28.24
C THR A 108 19.26 25.16 -28.05
N ALA A 109 19.48 26.25 -27.30
CA ALA A 109 20.82 26.76 -26.99
C ALA A 109 21.64 25.78 -26.14
N LYS A 110 20.98 24.80 -25.51
CA LYS A 110 21.61 23.69 -24.76
C LYS A 110 21.62 22.37 -25.54
N GLY A 111 21.28 22.41 -26.84
CA GLY A 111 21.30 21.23 -27.71
C GLY A 111 20.08 20.33 -27.59
N VAL A 112 19.02 20.78 -26.88
CA VAL A 112 17.75 20.04 -26.79
C VAL A 112 17.03 20.10 -28.13
N LYS A 113 16.49 18.94 -28.55
CA LYS A 113 15.77 18.76 -29.82
C LYS A 113 14.34 18.30 -29.58
N LEU A 114 13.50 18.43 -30.60
CA LEU A 114 12.16 17.86 -30.61
C LEU A 114 12.23 16.35 -30.38
N MET A 115 11.27 15.83 -29.60
CA MET A 115 11.15 14.44 -29.17
C MET A 115 12.22 13.94 -28.18
N ASP A 116 13.18 14.78 -27.79
CA ASP A 116 14.01 14.48 -26.62
C ASP A 116 13.14 14.40 -25.37
N VAL A 117 13.64 13.76 -24.30
CA VAL A 117 12.98 13.71 -22.99
C VAL A 117 13.84 14.41 -21.95
N ILE A 118 13.23 15.32 -21.21
CA ILE A 118 13.88 16.04 -20.12
C ILE A 118 13.38 15.46 -18.79
N PHE A 119 14.33 15.09 -17.95
CA PHE A 119 14.12 14.75 -16.56
C PHE A 119 14.50 15.95 -15.70
N GLY A 120 13.66 16.26 -14.71
CA GLY A 120 13.89 17.37 -13.81
C GLY A 120 13.56 17.01 -12.37
N ASP A 121 14.39 17.50 -11.48
CA ASP A 121 14.26 17.42 -10.03
C ASP A 121 14.21 18.83 -9.40
N ALA A 122 14.29 19.88 -10.24
CA ALA A 122 14.17 21.27 -9.85
C ALA A 122 13.27 22.06 -10.81
N ALA A 123 12.51 23.01 -10.27
CA ALA A 123 11.67 23.90 -11.04
C ALA A 123 11.53 25.29 -10.38
N MET A 124 11.20 26.30 -11.17
CA MET A 124 10.91 27.66 -10.70
C MET A 124 9.77 28.29 -11.50
N SER A 125 9.06 29.25 -10.92
CA SER A 125 8.09 30.09 -11.64
C SER A 125 8.82 31.32 -12.21
N PHE A 126 8.72 31.58 -13.52
CA PHE A 126 9.30 32.81 -14.07
C PHE A 126 8.41 34.05 -13.92
N GLU A 127 7.17 33.85 -13.47
CA GLU A 127 6.17 34.89 -13.29
C GLU A 127 6.09 35.40 -11.85
N ASP A 128 6.84 34.78 -10.93
CA ASP A 128 6.93 35.21 -9.53
C ASP A 128 7.83 36.45 -9.43
N GLY A 129 7.34 37.49 -8.76
CA GLY A 129 8.02 38.77 -8.64
C GLY A 129 7.06 39.93 -8.47
N LYS A 130 7.57 41.14 -8.72
CA LYS A 130 6.82 42.39 -8.59
C LYS A 130 7.03 43.31 -9.77
N TRP A 131 6.00 44.07 -10.14
CA TRP A 131 6.15 45.19 -11.07
C TRP A 131 6.60 46.43 -10.30
N ALA A 132 7.73 47.01 -10.73
CA ALA A 132 8.30 48.21 -10.11
C ALA A 132 8.53 49.30 -11.16
N VAL A 133 8.53 50.57 -10.72
CA VAL A 133 8.91 51.69 -11.58
C VAL A 133 10.41 51.95 -11.39
N VAL A 134 11.21 51.63 -12.41
CA VAL A 134 12.67 51.86 -12.42
C VAL A 134 12.97 52.90 -13.49
N ASN A 135 13.55 54.03 -13.10
CA ASN A 135 13.85 55.16 -14.00
C ASN A 135 12.64 55.62 -14.83
N GLY A 136 11.46 55.68 -14.20
CA GLY A 136 10.21 56.09 -14.86
C GLY A 136 9.58 55.05 -15.79
N LYS A 137 10.13 53.83 -15.88
CA LYS A 137 9.58 52.72 -16.66
C LYS A 137 9.06 51.61 -15.76
N ILE A 138 7.90 51.06 -16.10
CA ILE A 138 7.36 49.86 -15.45
C ILE A 138 8.20 48.67 -15.91
N GLN A 139 8.85 48.00 -14.96
CA GLN A 139 9.70 46.84 -15.19
C GLN A 139 9.32 45.73 -14.21
N PHE A 140 9.22 44.51 -14.72
CA PHE A 140 9.06 43.33 -13.87
C PHE A 140 10.39 43.01 -13.19
N GLN A 141 10.37 42.89 -11.86
CA GLN A 141 11.48 42.46 -11.04
C GLN A 141 11.15 41.04 -10.55
N PRO A 142 11.78 40.01 -11.12
CA PRO A 142 11.50 38.64 -10.75
C PRO A 142 11.99 38.32 -9.33
N ASP A 143 11.30 37.39 -8.69
CA ASP A 143 11.67 36.79 -7.39
C ASP A 143 11.69 35.27 -7.55
N TYR A 144 12.74 34.79 -8.21
CA TYR A 144 12.83 33.40 -8.62
C TYR A 144 13.12 32.49 -7.42
N GLU A 145 12.11 31.80 -6.93
CA GLU A 145 12.25 30.70 -5.97
C GLU A 145 12.45 29.39 -6.75
N THR A 146 13.61 28.74 -6.56
CA THR A 146 13.85 27.41 -7.10
C THR A 146 13.48 26.36 -6.06
N ILE A 147 12.54 25.49 -6.40
CA ILE A 147 12.22 24.30 -5.60
C ILE A 147 13.01 23.14 -6.17
N GLN A 148 13.65 22.38 -5.29
CA GLN A 148 14.43 21.22 -5.68
C GLN A 148 14.16 20.04 -4.75
N HIS A 149 13.91 18.88 -5.35
CA HIS A 149 13.81 17.60 -4.66
C HIS A 149 14.93 16.71 -5.17
N ILE A 150 16.04 16.61 -4.44
CA ILE A 150 17.24 15.93 -4.93
C ILE A 150 16.96 14.44 -5.17
N ILE A 151 17.15 13.99 -6.42
CA ILE A 151 17.07 12.57 -6.79
C ILE A 151 18.46 12.11 -7.25
N THR A 152 19.19 11.49 -6.34
CA THR A 152 20.63 11.18 -6.47
C THR A 152 20.96 10.36 -7.72
N GLU A 153 20.08 9.43 -8.09
CA GLU A 153 20.29 8.47 -9.17
C GLU A 153 20.03 9.09 -10.56
N LEU A 154 19.31 10.22 -10.61
CA LEU A 154 18.79 10.78 -11.85
C LEU A 154 19.88 11.20 -12.85
N PRO A 155 20.94 11.92 -12.47
CA PRO A 155 22.00 12.29 -13.41
C PRO A 155 22.70 11.07 -14.03
N GLY A 156 22.94 10.03 -13.23
CA GLY A 156 23.59 8.79 -13.67
C GLY A 156 22.72 8.00 -14.63
N PHE A 157 21.41 7.90 -14.34
CA PHE A 157 20.44 7.26 -15.22
C PHE A 157 20.35 7.95 -16.57
N VAL A 158 20.20 9.28 -16.59
CA VAL A 158 20.02 10.05 -17.81
C VAL A 158 21.26 10.06 -18.69
N GLY A 159 22.46 10.20 -18.10
CA GLY A 159 23.72 10.28 -18.85
C GLY A 159 24.06 9.05 -19.70
N SER A 160 23.36 7.92 -19.47
CA SER A 160 23.55 6.67 -20.20
C SER A 160 22.77 6.57 -21.52
N THR A 161 21.78 7.44 -21.75
CA THR A 161 20.82 7.28 -22.85
C THR A 161 20.82 8.49 -23.79
N PRO A 162 21.08 8.31 -25.09
CA PRO A 162 21.00 9.41 -26.05
C PRO A 162 19.56 9.97 -26.11
N ASN A 163 19.43 11.29 -26.25
CA ASN A 163 18.15 12.04 -26.31
C ASN A 163 17.39 12.13 -24.97
N ARG A 164 18.02 11.76 -23.85
CA ARG A 164 17.54 12.09 -22.50
C ARG A 164 18.45 13.15 -21.89
N HIS A 165 17.84 14.13 -21.23
CA HIS A 165 18.55 15.25 -20.60
C HIS A 165 18.10 15.42 -19.15
N HIS A 166 19.00 15.87 -18.28
CA HIS A 166 18.70 16.20 -16.90
C HIS A 166 18.88 17.70 -16.69
N GLY A 167 17.82 18.39 -16.27
CA GLY A 167 17.86 19.83 -16.08
C GLY A 167 16.63 20.40 -15.40
N ALA A 168 16.77 21.67 -15.02
CA ALA A 168 15.70 22.40 -14.33
C ALA A 168 14.60 22.83 -15.31
N TYR A 169 13.38 22.87 -14.77
CA TYR A 169 12.19 23.41 -15.43
C TYR A 169 11.95 24.86 -15.03
N VAL A 170 11.33 25.60 -15.93
CA VAL A 170 10.76 26.91 -15.63
C VAL A 170 9.30 26.87 -16.03
N SER A 171 8.41 27.29 -15.15
CA SER A 171 6.96 27.21 -15.35
C SER A 171 6.33 28.58 -15.39
N GLY A 172 5.25 28.73 -16.16
CA GLY A 172 4.40 29.92 -16.17
C GLY A 172 2.93 29.60 -16.39
N SER A 173 2.07 30.61 -16.28
CA SER A 173 0.62 30.46 -16.36
C SER A 173 0.08 30.48 -17.79
N ALA A 174 0.92 30.84 -18.77
CA ALA A 174 0.55 30.95 -20.18
C ALA A 174 1.57 30.28 -21.10
N VAL A 175 1.10 29.82 -22.26
CA VAL A 175 1.98 29.40 -23.36
C VAL A 175 2.72 30.62 -23.91
N ARG A 176 4.03 30.48 -24.13
CA ARG A 176 4.92 31.55 -24.55
C ARG A 176 5.55 31.22 -25.90
N GLU A 177 5.58 32.20 -26.80
CA GLU A 177 6.28 32.11 -28.10
C GLU A 177 7.68 32.77 -28.04
N ASP A 178 8.09 33.27 -26.87
CA ASP A 178 9.38 33.93 -26.60
C ASP A 178 10.28 33.10 -25.66
N ALA A 179 10.24 31.76 -25.79
CA ALA A 179 10.93 30.86 -24.87
C ALA A 179 12.46 31.08 -24.84
N SER A 180 13.06 31.42 -25.98
CA SER A 180 14.49 31.74 -26.06
C SER A 180 14.88 32.88 -25.12
N HIS A 181 14.09 33.96 -25.09
CA HIS A 181 14.34 35.10 -24.22
C HIS A 181 14.18 34.74 -22.74
N ILE A 182 13.16 33.92 -22.42
CA ILE A 182 12.95 33.41 -21.06
C ILE A 182 14.16 32.58 -20.62
N PHE A 183 14.61 31.65 -21.46
CA PHE A 183 15.80 30.83 -21.16
C PHE A 183 17.06 31.66 -20.98
N GLU A 184 17.34 32.61 -21.86
CA GLU A 184 18.48 33.52 -21.76
C GLU A 184 18.47 34.28 -20.44
N ASN A 185 17.33 34.87 -20.08
CA ASN A 185 17.17 35.63 -18.86
C ASN A 185 17.36 34.77 -17.60
N ILE A 186 16.77 33.57 -17.56
CA ILE A 186 16.90 32.67 -16.42
C ILE A 186 18.34 32.13 -16.31
N GLN A 187 19.00 31.83 -17.42
CA GLN A 187 20.38 31.35 -17.42
C GLN A 187 21.38 32.42 -17.00
N ALA A 188 21.11 33.68 -17.32
CA ALA A 188 21.95 34.81 -16.90
C ALA A 188 21.81 35.11 -15.41
N ASN A 189 20.61 34.94 -14.83
CA ASN A 189 20.30 35.46 -13.50
C ASN A 189 20.08 34.38 -12.41
N VAL A 190 19.77 33.13 -12.78
CA VAL A 190 19.32 32.11 -11.82
C VAL A 190 20.08 30.78 -11.98
N SER A 191 19.90 30.10 -13.11
CA SER A 191 20.39 28.73 -13.28
C SER A 191 20.82 28.43 -14.70
N ARG A 192 22.10 28.04 -14.84
CA ARG A 192 22.70 27.62 -16.11
C ARG A 192 22.16 26.29 -16.63
N ASN A 193 21.46 25.51 -15.79
CA ASN A 193 20.98 24.16 -16.07
C ASN A 193 19.48 24.10 -16.44
N VAL A 194 18.87 25.24 -16.78
CA VAL A 194 17.49 25.25 -17.27
C VAL A 194 17.42 24.72 -18.70
N LEU A 195 16.60 23.68 -18.89
CA LEU A 195 16.43 22.99 -20.17
C LEU A 195 15.00 23.00 -20.69
N ALA A 196 14.00 23.23 -19.83
CA ALA A 196 12.60 23.08 -20.17
C ALA A 196 11.75 24.28 -19.72
N LEU A 197 10.79 24.65 -20.56
CA LEU A 197 9.74 25.61 -20.26
C LEU A 197 8.38 24.90 -20.33
N ASP A 198 7.59 24.98 -19.26
CA ASP A 198 6.29 24.35 -19.16
C ASP A 198 5.29 25.22 -18.38
N MET A 199 4.18 24.63 -17.94
CA MET A 199 3.12 25.35 -17.24
C MET A 199 2.81 24.80 -15.84
N GLU A 200 3.49 23.75 -15.36
CA GLU A 200 3.06 23.02 -14.15
C GLU A 200 4.18 22.48 -13.25
N ALA A 201 5.40 22.29 -13.75
CA ALA A 201 6.49 21.64 -13.00
C ALA A 201 6.77 22.28 -11.64
N CYS A 202 6.80 23.61 -11.57
CA CYS A 202 6.98 24.35 -10.31
C CYS A 202 5.86 24.02 -9.29
N ALA A 203 4.59 24.08 -9.74
CA ALA A 203 3.45 23.74 -8.89
C ALA A 203 3.51 22.29 -8.40
N PHE A 204 3.88 21.35 -9.27
CA PHE A 204 4.03 19.95 -8.90
C PHE A 204 5.03 19.74 -7.76
N LEU A 205 6.21 20.35 -7.83
CA LEU A 205 7.22 20.21 -6.77
C LEU A 205 6.78 20.88 -5.46
N LYS A 206 6.10 22.05 -5.51
CA LYS A 206 5.50 22.69 -4.31
C LYS A 206 4.46 21.78 -3.64
N ILE A 207 3.62 21.12 -4.44
CA ILE A 207 2.60 20.20 -3.92
C ILE A 207 3.27 18.98 -3.27
N CYS A 208 4.32 18.43 -3.89
CA CYS A 208 5.03 17.30 -3.31
C CYS A 208 5.65 17.64 -1.95
N GLU A 209 6.27 18.82 -1.82
CA GLU A 209 6.77 19.33 -0.53
C GLU A 209 5.64 19.51 0.49
N HIS A 210 4.51 20.09 0.09
CA HIS A 210 3.39 20.35 0.99
C HIS A 210 2.76 19.07 1.60
N TYR A 211 2.67 18.00 0.81
CA TYR A 211 2.08 16.72 1.24
C TYR A 211 3.12 15.70 1.71
N ASP A 212 4.39 16.08 1.86
CA ASP A 212 5.51 15.17 2.15
C ASP A 212 5.54 13.95 1.21
N LEU A 213 5.24 14.20 -0.07
CA LEU A 213 5.14 13.19 -1.11
C LEU A 213 6.50 13.00 -1.78
N GLN A 214 6.97 11.76 -1.85
CA GLN A 214 8.23 11.47 -2.53
C GLN A 214 8.08 11.59 -4.05
N THR A 215 8.55 12.69 -4.62
CA THR A 215 8.61 12.84 -6.07
C THR A 215 9.71 11.96 -6.68
N LEU A 216 9.40 11.34 -7.80
CA LEU A 216 10.40 10.67 -8.67
C LEU A 216 10.78 11.57 -9.85
N GLY A 217 10.42 12.85 -9.78
CA GLY A 217 10.80 13.89 -10.73
C GLY A 217 9.71 14.25 -11.72
N ILE A 218 10.08 15.17 -12.60
CA ILE A 218 9.32 15.65 -13.74
C ILE A 218 9.91 14.99 -14.99
N VAL A 219 9.08 14.33 -15.80
CA VAL A 219 9.52 13.66 -17.02
C VAL A 219 8.66 14.15 -18.18
N LYS A 220 9.25 14.94 -19.08
CA LYS A 220 8.50 15.53 -20.20
C LYS A 220 9.24 15.42 -21.52
N GLY A 221 8.50 15.08 -22.56
CA GLY A 221 8.97 15.05 -23.93
C GLY A 221 8.94 16.45 -24.54
N VAL A 222 9.88 16.75 -25.42
CA VAL A 222 9.96 18.06 -26.08
C VAL A 222 9.06 18.08 -27.31
N SER A 223 7.93 18.79 -27.22
CA SER A 223 6.99 18.90 -28.35
C SER A 223 7.11 20.22 -29.11
N ASP A 224 7.75 21.23 -28.51
CA ASP A 224 7.95 22.57 -29.05
C ASP A 224 9.36 23.07 -28.69
N LEU A 225 9.86 24.06 -29.41
CA LEU A 225 11.12 24.76 -29.12
C LEU A 225 10.88 26.23 -28.72
N GLY A 226 9.62 26.69 -28.76
CA GLY A 226 9.19 28.01 -28.32
C GLY A 226 9.79 29.17 -29.11
N ASP A 227 10.12 28.94 -30.40
CA ASP A 227 10.77 29.88 -31.32
C ASP A 227 9.78 30.58 -32.28
N GLY A 228 8.47 30.40 -32.07
CA GLY A 228 7.40 30.96 -32.90
C GLY A 228 7.30 30.35 -34.31
N ASN A 229 8.27 29.55 -34.74
CA ASN A 229 8.29 28.92 -36.05
C ASN A 229 7.31 27.74 -36.07
N LYS A 230 6.10 28.01 -36.56
CA LYS A 230 5.06 26.99 -36.64
C LYS A 230 5.38 26.02 -37.78
N THR A 231 5.94 24.85 -37.46
CA THR A 231 5.87 23.67 -38.32
C THR A 231 4.41 23.44 -38.77
N THR A 232 4.20 22.89 -39.97
CA THR A 232 2.84 22.64 -40.49
C THR A 232 1.98 21.88 -39.47
N MET A 233 0.68 22.17 -39.41
CA MET A 233 -0.22 21.61 -38.39
C MET A 233 -0.17 20.07 -38.30
N GLN A 234 0.01 19.39 -39.43
CA GLN A 234 0.11 17.92 -39.50
C GLN A 234 1.38 17.39 -38.81
N ASN A 235 2.50 18.10 -38.90
CA ASN A 235 3.74 17.71 -38.21
C ASN A 235 3.63 17.91 -36.69
N ARG A 236 2.89 18.93 -36.25
CA ARG A 236 2.74 19.25 -34.81
C ARG A 236 2.04 18.16 -34.01
N ALA A 237 0.91 17.66 -34.50
CA ALA A 237 0.18 16.59 -33.82
C ALA A 237 1.04 15.32 -33.70
N GLN A 238 1.77 14.97 -34.77
CA GLN A 238 2.68 13.81 -34.77
C GLN A 238 3.86 14.00 -33.81
N ILE A 239 4.48 15.19 -33.78
CA ILE A 239 5.57 15.50 -32.86
C ILE A 239 5.06 15.44 -31.41
N TYR A 240 3.89 16.00 -31.13
CA TYR A 240 3.27 15.96 -29.81
C TYR A 240 3.00 14.53 -29.33
N GLU A 241 2.38 13.71 -30.18
CA GLU A 241 2.11 12.30 -29.87
C GLU A 241 3.40 11.49 -29.67
N LYS A 242 4.42 11.71 -30.51
CA LYS A 242 5.74 11.05 -30.37
C LYS A 242 6.45 11.49 -29.10
N ALA A 243 6.44 12.79 -28.77
CA ALA A 243 7.03 13.31 -27.55
C ALA A 243 6.39 12.68 -26.30
N LEU A 244 5.05 12.59 -26.26
CA LEU A 244 4.33 11.88 -25.19
C LEU A 244 4.64 10.38 -25.16
N GLY A 245 4.78 9.75 -26.33
CA GLY A 245 5.22 8.36 -26.44
C GLY A 245 6.59 8.15 -25.79
N ASN A 246 7.55 9.02 -26.09
CA ASN A 246 8.89 8.99 -25.51
C ASN A 246 8.86 9.29 -24.01
N THR A 247 8.00 10.19 -23.54
CA THR A 247 7.75 10.42 -22.10
C THR A 247 7.32 9.13 -21.41
N GLY A 248 6.33 8.41 -21.96
CA GLY A 248 5.84 7.16 -21.38
C GLY A 248 6.90 6.05 -21.32
N GLU A 249 7.70 5.90 -22.38
CA GLU A 249 8.84 4.95 -22.41
C GLU A 249 9.91 5.32 -21.37
N ALA A 250 10.26 6.60 -21.29
CA ALA A 250 11.25 7.10 -20.35
C ALA A 250 10.80 6.93 -18.89
N ILE A 251 9.52 7.12 -18.60
CA ILE A 251 8.94 6.84 -17.27
C ILE A 251 9.03 5.35 -16.95
N LEU A 252 8.70 4.46 -17.89
CA LEU A 252 8.78 3.02 -17.66
C LEU A 252 10.20 2.58 -17.28
N ASP A 253 11.20 3.03 -18.04
CA ASP A 253 12.61 2.72 -17.79
C ASP A 253 13.07 3.30 -16.45
N TRP A 254 12.65 4.52 -16.15
CA TRP A 254 13.02 5.20 -14.90
C TRP A 254 12.44 4.53 -13.66
N VAL A 255 11.16 4.16 -13.72
CA VAL A 255 10.48 3.44 -12.64
C VAL A 255 11.12 2.06 -12.42
N LYS A 256 11.49 1.36 -13.50
CA LYS A 256 12.23 0.09 -13.38
C LYS A 256 13.57 0.30 -12.67
N HIS A 257 14.33 1.30 -13.08
CA HIS A 257 15.61 1.62 -12.46
C HIS A 257 15.50 1.94 -10.96
N MET A 258 14.56 2.82 -10.59
CA MET A 258 14.41 3.26 -9.19
C MET A 258 13.94 2.14 -8.27
N PHE A 259 12.91 1.38 -8.68
CA PHE A 259 12.28 0.39 -7.81
C PHE A 259 12.97 -0.98 -7.84
N GLU A 260 14.01 -1.19 -8.64
CA GLU A 260 14.81 -2.41 -8.53
C GLU A 260 15.55 -2.52 -7.18
N SER A 261 15.97 -1.39 -6.61
CA SER A 261 16.74 -1.33 -5.36
C SER A 261 15.98 -0.69 -4.19
N MET A 262 14.91 0.05 -4.47
CA MET A 262 14.12 0.71 -3.45
C MET A 262 13.22 -0.27 -2.69
N THR A 263 12.92 0.02 -1.42
CA THR A 263 11.80 -0.61 -0.71
C THR A 263 10.59 0.32 -0.79
N TRP A 264 9.50 -0.16 -1.35
CA TRP A 264 8.29 0.63 -1.56
C TRP A 264 7.04 -0.05 -1.03
N GLU A 265 7.14 -1.03 -0.15
CA GLU A 265 5.96 -1.56 0.54
C GLU A 265 5.45 -0.52 1.54
N PRO A 266 4.13 -0.39 1.76
CA PRO A 266 3.63 0.52 2.77
C PRO A 266 4.27 0.19 4.11
N ASN A 267 4.77 1.20 4.83
CA ASN A 267 5.07 1.01 6.23
C ASN A 267 3.74 0.94 6.98
N GLU A 268 3.30 -0.27 7.26
CA GLU A 268 2.03 -0.49 7.96
C GLU A 268 2.20 -0.45 9.49
N ASP A 269 3.40 -0.21 10.03
CA ASP A 269 3.66 -0.38 11.45
C ASP A 269 2.85 0.58 12.34
N ASP A 270 2.52 1.77 11.83
CA ASP A 270 1.73 2.80 12.53
C ASP A 270 0.22 2.75 12.20
N GLU A 271 -0.20 1.83 11.31
CA GLU A 271 -1.61 1.68 10.98
C GLU A 271 -2.39 1.13 12.19
N PRO A 272 -3.63 1.60 12.43
CA PRO A 272 -4.46 1.13 13.54
C PRO A 272 -4.54 -0.41 13.67
N GLY A 273 -4.64 -1.13 12.54
CA GLY A 273 -4.63 -2.59 12.51
C GLY A 273 -3.32 -3.22 12.99
N ALA A 274 -2.18 -2.60 12.68
CA ALA A 274 -0.87 -3.06 13.13
C ALA A 274 -0.65 -2.79 14.61
N ILE A 275 -1.01 -1.59 15.07
CA ILE A 275 -0.97 -1.19 16.49
C ILE A 275 -1.80 -2.18 17.33
N LEU A 276 -2.99 -2.53 16.86
CA LEU A 276 -3.90 -3.47 17.53
C LEU A 276 -3.35 -4.90 17.60
N CYS A 277 -2.59 -5.32 16.59
CA CYS A 277 -2.06 -6.68 16.49
C CYS A 277 -1.11 -7.02 17.65
N GLY A 278 -0.29 -6.07 18.09
CA GLY A 278 0.71 -6.27 19.16
C GLY A 278 0.10 -6.75 20.48
N PRO A 279 -0.79 -5.97 21.11
CA PRO A 279 -1.47 -6.35 22.35
C PRO A 279 -2.28 -7.65 22.21
N TYR A 280 -3.00 -7.84 21.12
CA TYR A 280 -3.76 -9.06 20.87
C TYR A 280 -2.85 -10.31 20.81
N TYR A 281 -1.73 -10.23 20.07
CA TYR A 281 -0.77 -11.31 20.01
C TYR A 281 -0.14 -11.60 21.38
N ASN A 282 0.39 -10.58 22.05
CA ASN A 282 1.16 -10.76 23.28
C ASN A 282 0.32 -11.22 24.48
N ASN A 283 -0.92 -10.72 24.58
CA ASN A 283 -1.78 -10.93 25.75
C ASN A 283 -2.76 -12.09 25.59
N PHE A 284 -2.99 -12.57 24.36
CA PHE A 284 -3.93 -13.65 24.09
C PHE A 284 -3.28 -14.79 23.32
N LEU A 285 -2.91 -14.57 22.05
CA LEU A 285 -2.47 -15.66 21.17
C LEU A 285 -1.17 -16.33 21.61
N ARG A 286 -0.20 -15.56 22.11
CA ARG A 286 1.07 -16.10 22.59
C ARG A 286 0.85 -17.11 23.72
N LEU A 287 -0.04 -16.78 24.67
CA LEU A 287 -0.32 -17.65 25.81
C LEU A 287 -1.03 -18.94 25.38
N LEU A 288 -1.93 -18.86 24.40
CA LEU A 288 -2.57 -20.04 23.82
C LEU A 288 -1.57 -20.89 23.03
N GLY A 289 -0.70 -20.26 22.24
CA GLY A 289 0.39 -20.95 21.52
C GLY A 289 1.35 -21.65 22.47
N ASP A 290 1.73 -21.02 23.59
CA ASP A 290 2.54 -21.63 24.64
C ASP A 290 1.83 -22.86 25.23
N SER A 291 0.52 -22.77 25.46
CA SER A 291 -0.31 -23.84 26.03
C SER A 291 -0.43 -25.04 25.09
N ILE A 292 -0.67 -24.79 23.80
CA ILE A 292 -0.68 -25.82 22.75
C ILE A 292 0.70 -26.49 22.65
N SER A 293 1.78 -25.71 22.69
CA SER A 293 3.15 -26.22 22.58
C SER A 293 3.53 -27.16 23.73
N ARG A 294 2.98 -26.94 24.93
CA ARG A 294 3.16 -27.82 26.09
C ARG A 294 2.25 -29.06 26.06
N GLY A 295 1.28 -29.10 25.16
CA GLY A 295 0.28 -30.17 25.10
C GLY A 295 -0.78 -30.06 26.19
N ASP A 296 -1.02 -28.86 26.74
CA ASP A 296 -2.03 -28.63 27.76
C ASP A 296 -3.41 -29.11 27.26
N HIS A 297 -4.17 -29.76 28.13
CA HIS A 297 -5.53 -30.21 27.82
C HIS A 297 -6.53 -29.06 27.84
N VAL A 298 -7.64 -29.23 27.12
CA VAL A 298 -8.79 -28.34 27.20
C VAL A 298 -9.96 -29.04 27.87
N THR A 299 -10.76 -28.28 28.62
CA THR A 299 -11.91 -28.79 29.36
C THR A 299 -13.18 -28.19 28.78
N SER A 300 -14.18 -29.03 28.47
CA SER A 300 -15.48 -28.52 28.02
C SER A 300 -16.15 -27.69 29.11
N ILE A 301 -16.73 -26.54 28.74
CA ILE A 301 -17.51 -25.72 29.67
C ILE A 301 -18.82 -26.40 30.03
N ASP A 302 -19.48 -27.01 29.03
CA ASP A 302 -20.77 -27.69 29.22
C ASP A 302 -20.60 -29.05 29.92
N GLN A 303 -19.43 -29.67 29.79
CA GLN A 303 -19.12 -30.99 30.39
C GLN A 303 -17.74 -30.96 31.09
N PRO A 304 -17.61 -30.36 32.28
CA PRO A 304 -16.31 -30.19 32.94
C PRO A 304 -15.55 -31.48 33.28
N SER A 305 -16.26 -32.61 33.39
CA SER A 305 -15.66 -33.93 33.59
C SER A 305 -15.08 -34.54 32.31
N GLN A 306 -15.45 -34.01 31.13
CA GLN A 306 -14.96 -34.45 29.85
C GLN A 306 -13.64 -33.73 29.52
N GLN A 307 -12.53 -34.45 29.67
CA GLN A 307 -11.23 -33.99 29.19
C GLN A 307 -11.13 -34.24 27.69
N LEU A 308 -10.91 -33.18 26.92
CA LEU A 308 -10.76 -33.27 25.47
C LEU A 308 -9.28 -33.52 25.10
N GLN A 309 -9.07 -33.99 23.87
CA GLN A 309 -7.72 -34.16 23.34
C GLN A 309 -6.97 -32.83 23.29
N SER A 310 -5.66 -32.88 23.50
CA SER A 310 -4.83 -31.67 23.42
C SER A 310 -4.89 -31.09 22.00
N PRO A 311 -5.09 -29.76 21.88
CA PRO A 311 -5.12 -29.08 20.60
C PRO A 311 -3.77 -29.21 19.89
N VAL A 312 -3.81 -29.28 18.56
CA VAL A 312 -2.63 -29.36 17.68
C VAL A 312 -2.29 -28.04 17.02
N GLY A 313 -3.18 -27.04 17.13
CA GLY A 313 -2.98 -25.72 16.55
C GLY A 313 -4.07 -24.73 16.97
N LEU A 314 -3.84 -23.48 16.59
CA LEU A 314 -4.76 -22.36 16.79
C LEU A 314 -5.08 -21.69 15.45
N THR A 315 -6.36 -21.42 15.24
CA THR A 315 -6.87 -20.77 14.04
C THR A 315 -7.47 -19.42 14.42
N VAL A 316 -6.92 -18.34 13.87
CA VAL A 316 -7.56 -17.01 13.91
C VAL A 316 -8.38 -16.85 12.63
N VAL A 317 -9.68 -16.64 12.77
CA VAL A 317 -10.58 -16.47 11.62
C VAL A 317 -10.76 -14.97 11.38
N MET A 318 -10.45 -14.51 10.18
CA MET A 318 -10.74 -13.13 9.79
C MET A 318 -12.23 -13.00 9.43
N PRO A 319 -12.84 -11.82 9.67
CA PRO A 319 -14.24 -11.64 9.33
C PRO A 319 -14.48 -11.74 7.82
N PRO A 320 -15.71 -12.11 7.39
CA PRO A 320 -16.11 -12.08 5.98
C PRO A 320 -15.73 -10.75 5.33
N ASP A 321 -15.14 -10.82 4.13
CA ASP A 321 -14.67 -9.65 3.36
C ASP A 321 -13.69 -8.71 4.11
N GLY A 322 -13.14 -9.19 5.23
CA GLY A 322 -12.34 -8.40 6.15
C GLY A 322 -13.14 -7.36 6.94
N ASP A 323 -14.48 -7.39 6.93
CA ASP A 323 -15.32 -6.40 7.60
C ASP A 323 -15.50 -6.67 9.12
N PRO A 324 -14.90 -5.85 10.01
CA PRO A 324 -15.01 -6.07 11.46
C PRO A 324 -16.43 -6.06 12.02
N PHE A 325 -17.41 -5.47 11.32
CA PHE A 325 -18.81 -5.42 11.76
C PHE A 325 -19.41 -6.82 11.97
N HIS A 326 -18.89 -7.85 11.29
CA HIS A 326 -19.34 -9.23 11.51
C HIS A 326 -19.06 -9.76 12.93
N TYR A 327 -18.15 -9.15 13.68
CA TYR A 327 -17.82 -9.51 15.06
C TYR A 327 -18.33 -8.50 16.09
N GLU A 328 -19.09 -7.48 15.68
CA GLU A 328 -19.54 -6.38 16.55
C GLU A 328 -20.51 -6.84 17.63
N GLU A 329 -21.64 -7.41 17.22
CA GLU A 329 -22.78 -7.64 18.11
C GLU A 329 -22.55 -8.82 19.06
N GLN A 330 -23.04 -8.65 20.28
CA GLN A 330 -23.07 -9.72 21.26
C GLN A 330 -23.94 -10.86 20.73
N GLY A 331 -23.39 -12.07 20.64
CA GLY A 331 -24.10 -13.23 20.11
C GLY A 331 -23.72 -13.61 18.68
N HIS A 332 -23.09 -12.74 17.88
CA HIS A 332 -22.70 -13.09 16.50
C HIS A 332 -21.69 -14.24 16.47
N ILE A 333 -20.63 -14.15 17.27
CA ILE A 333 -19.62 -15.21 17.35
C ILE A 333 -20.21 -16.48 17.98
N GLU A 334 -21.13 -16.34 18.93
CA GLU A 334 -21.86 -17.48 19.50
C GLU A 334 -22.78 -18.16 18.47
N SER A 335 -23.40 -17.39 17.56
CA SER A 335 -24.15 -17.93 16.42
C SER A 335 -23.22 -18.65 15.46
N ILE A 336 -22.14 -18.01 15.03
CA ILE A 336 -21.11 -18.62 14.16
C ILE A 336 -20.60 -19.94 14.77
N ALA A 337 -20.28 -19.92 16.07
CA ALA A 337 -19.83 -21.11 16.76
C ALA A 337 -20.88 -22.23 16.74
N ARG A 338 -22.15 -21.91 16.96
CA ARG A 338 -23.25 -22.88 16.91
C ARG A 338 -23.44 -23.43 15.49
N ASP A 339 -23.48 -22.56 14.50
CA ASP A 339 -23.73 -22.88 13.09
C ASP A 339 -22.61 -23.74 12.50
N HIS A 340 -21.38 -23.61 13.03
CA HIS A 340 -20.23 -24.41 12.65
C HIS A 340 -19.83 -25.49 13.69
N GLY A 341 -20.69 -25.81 14.66
CA GLY A 341 -20.46 -26.89 15.63
C GLY A 341 -19.18 -26.74 16.48
N LEU A 342 -18.77 -25.51 16.79
CA LEU A 342 -17.66 -25.20 17.68
C LEU A 342 -18.09 -25.31 19.14
N MET A 343 -17.28 -25.98 19.96
CA MET A 343 -17.53 -26.12 21.40
C MET A 343 -16.77 -25.05 22.18
N GLN A 344 -17.39 -24.46 23.21
CA GLN A 344 -16.66 -23.61 24.15
C GLN A 344 -15.86 -24.45 25.14
N VAL A 345 -14.57 -24.14 25.27
CA VAL A 345 -13.65 -24.85 26.16
C VAL A 345 -12.83 -23.87 26.99
N LEU A 346 -12.39 -24.33 28.16
CA LEU A 346 -11.38 -23.68 28.98
C LEU A 346 -9.99 -24.24 28.66
N THR A 347 -9.03 -23.36 28.46
CA THR A 347 -7.62 -23.70 28.25
C THR A 347 -6.72 -22.83 29.13
N GLY A 348 -5.53 -23.34 29.48
CA GLY A 348 -4.56 -22.69 30.35
C GLY A 348 -4.54 -23.22 31.79
N ALA A 349 -3.47 -22.88 32.53
CA ALA A 349 -3.24 -23.34 33.89
C ALA A 349 -3.84 -22.38 34.95
N SER A 350 -4.45 -22.98 35.99
CA SER A 350 -4.88 -22.29 37.21
C SER A 350 -5.71 -21.02 36.95
N THR A 351 -5.27 -19.86 37.45
CA THR A 351 -5.94 -18.56 37.39
C THR A 351 -5.94 -17.91 36.00
N PHE A 352 -5.24 -18.49 35.03
CA PHE A 352 -5.13 -17.95 33.67
C PHE A 352 -5.95 -18.74 32.64
N ARG A 353 -7.05 -19.36 33.09
CA ARG A 353 -8.00 -20.05 32.20
C ARG A 353 -8.68 -19.03 31.28
N ARG A 354 -8.79 -19.40 30.01
CA ARG A 354 -9.47 -18.62 28.97
C ARG A 354 -10.55 -19.45 28.31
N THR A 355 -11.69 -18.82 28.04
CA THR A 355 -12.74 -19.39 27.20
C THR A 355 -12.36 -19.18 25.74
N VAL A 356 -12.31 -20.26 24.98
CA VAL A 356 -12.03 -20.27 23.53
C VAL A 356 -12.97 -21.26 22.84
N TYR A 357 -13.02 -21.23 21.51
CA TYR A 357 -13.73 -22.24 20.75
C TYR A 357 -12.81 -23.39 20.34
N TYR A 358 -13.36 -24.58 20.22
CA TYR A 358 -12.63 -25.79 19.90
C TYR A 358 -13.40 -26.68 18.94
N LYS A 359 -12.73 -27.15 17.88
CA LYS A 359 -13.25 -28.15 16.94
C LYS A 359 -12.08 -28.85 16.25
N LYS A 360 -12.19 -30.16 15.99
CA LYS A 360 -11.18 -30.97 15.26
C LYS A 360 -9.73 -30.79 15.80
N ARG A 361 -9.57 -30.76 17.13
CA ARG A 361 -8.28 -30.52 17.81
C ARG A 361 -7.64 -29.16 17.51
N HIS A 362 -8.39 -28.19 17.01
CA HIS A 362 -7.94 -26.81 16.85
C HIS A 362 -8.67 -25.91 17.84
N ILE A 363 -7.91 -24.98 18.43
CA ILE A 363 -8.51 -23.80 19.04
C ILE A 363 -8.90 -22.85 17.91
N VAL A 364 -10.08 -22.26 17.98
CA VAL A 364 -10.58 -21.28 17.01
C VAL A 364 -10.86 -19.98 17.73
N ASP A 365 -10.34 -18.88 17.22
CA ASP A 365 -10.61 -17.53 17.73
C ASP A 365 -11.15 -16.61 16.63
N PHE A 366 -12.10 -15.77 17.03
CA PHE A 366 -12.67 -14.70 16.23
C PHE A 366 -12.27 -13.38 16.90
N PRO A 367 -11.30 -12.64 16.35
CA PRO A 367 -10.67 -11.51 17.04
C PRO A 367 -11.63 -10.33 17.20
N ARG A 368 -12.45 -10.34 18.27
CA ARG A 368 -13.35 -9.22 18.66
C ARG A 368 -12.61 -7.89 18.84
N THR A 369 -11.29 -7.94 19.06
CA THR A 369 -10.47 -6.75 19.09
C THR A 369 -10.59 -5.92 17.81
N LEU A 370 -10.87 -6.54 16.66
CA LEU A 370 -11.07 -5.83 15.39
C LEU A 370 -12.23 -4.83 15.43
N ASN A 371 -13.18 -4.98 16.36
CA ASN A 371 -14.28 -4.02 16.52
C ASN A 371 -13.78 -2.60 16.84
N THR A 372 -12.57 -2.46 17.43
CA THR A 372 -11.98 -1.14 17.65
C THR A 372 -11.64 -0.42 16.34
N LEU A 373 -11.48 -1.16 15.24
CA LEU A 373 -11.16 -0.62 13.92
C LEU A 373 -12.39 -0.05 13.22
N MET A 374 -13.61 -0.32 13.70
CA MET A 374 -14.85 0.15 13.07
C MET A 374 -14.96 1.68 13.03
N ARG A 375 -14.25 2.36 13.94
CA ARG A 375 -14.18 3.84 14.01
C ARG A 375 -13.06 4.44 13.18
N THR A 376 -12.26 3.60 12.52
CA THR A 376 -11.12 4.05 11.71
C THR A 376 -11.57 4.34 10.28
N THR A 377 -10.73 5.07 9.54
CA THR A 377 -10.86 5.19 8.10
C THR A 377 -10.56 3.82 7.45
N GLU A 378 -11.54 3.29 6.71
CA GLU A 378 -11.47 2.00 6.02
C GLU A 378 -11.24 0.77 6.95
N PRO A 379 -12.22 0.42 7.82
CA PRO A 379 -12.10 -0.68 8.78
C PRO A 379 -11.64 -2.01 8.19
N SER A 380 -12.14 -2.36 6.99
CA SER A 380 -11.76 -3.61 6.31
C SER A 380 -10.31 -3.62 5.83
N TYR A 381 -9.72 -2.47 5.49
CA TYR A 381 -8.29 -2.38 5.21
C TYR A 381 -7.48 -2.60 6.48
N GLN A 382 -7.89 -1.98 7.59
CA GLN A 382 -7.21 -2.13 8.87
C GLN A 382 -7.25 -3.59 9.37
N ALA A 383 -8.34 -4.32 9.13
CA ALA A 383 -8.41 -5.75 9.42
C ALA A 383 -7.40 -6.57 8.58
N LEU A 384 -7.17 -6.19 7.32
CA LEU A 384 -6.16 -6.84 6.48
C LEU A 384 -4.73 -6.49 6.90
N VAL A 385 -4.48 -5.26 7.33
CA VAL A 385 -3.20 -4.88 7.95
C VAL A 385 -2.95 -5.73 9.20
N PHE A 386 -3.95 -5.82 10.09
CA PHE A 386 -3.89 -6.67 11.27
C PHE A 386 -3.56 -8.13 10.89
N LYS A 387 -4.21 -8.71 9.88
CA LYS A 387 -3.91 -10.05 9.35
C LYS A 387 -2.45 -10.17 8.93
N ARG A 388 -1.95 -9.25 8.08
CA ARG A 388 -0.57 -9.28 7.56
C ARG A 388 0.47 -9.17 8.69
N VAL A 389 0.26 -8.27 9.64
CA VAL A 389 1.15 -8.08 10.80
C VAL A 389 1.12 -9.30 11.71
N LEU A 390 -0.05 -9.91 11.88
CA LEU A 390 -0.22 -11.11 12.71
C LEU A 390 0.53 -12.31 12.13
N GLN A 391 0.44 -12.53 10.81
CA GLN A 391 1.16 -13.60 10.11
C GLN A 391 2.69 -13.47 10.22
N LYS A 392 3.21 -12.27 10.52
CA LYS A 392 4.64 -12.05 10.78
C LYS A 392 5.08 -12.44 12.20
N LYS A 393 4.16 -12.75 13.12
CA LYS A 393 4.49 -13.10 14.52
C LYS A 393 5.00 -14.52 14.68
N GLY A 394 5.72 -14.79 15.78
CA GLY A 394 6.49 -16.02 15.99
C GLY A 394 5.70 -17.31 15.80
N TYR A 395 4.50 -17.41 16.36
CA TYR A 395 3.67 -18.64 16.28
C TYR A 395 3.03 -18.88 14.91
N PHE A 396 3.00 -17.86 14.05
CA PHE A 396 2.49 -17.97 12.68
C PHE A 396 3.58 -18.31 11.67
N ARG A 397 4.84 -18.40 12.12
CA ARG A 397 5.99 -18.83 11.33
C ARG A 397 6.38 -20.26 11.72
N PRO A 398 6.75 -21.11 10.75
CA PRO A 398 7.37 -22.40 11.05
C PRO A 398 8.62 -22.22 11.90
N ALA A 399 8.75 -23.01 12.97
CA ALA A 399 9.97 -23.04 13.77
C ALA A 399 11.19 -23.59 12.99
N ALA A 400 10.93 -24.48 12.02
CA ALA A 400 11.93 -25.05 11.13
C ALA A 400 11.34 -25.34 9.75
N LYS A 401 12.20 -25.49 8.75
CA LYS A 401 11.81 -25.84 7.37
C LYS A 401 11.05 -27.18 7.38
N GLY A 402 9.84 -27.19 6.85
CA GLY A 402 8.98 -28.38 6.78
C GLY A 402 8.03 -28.57 7.97
N MET A 403 8.16 -27.77 9.04
CA MET A 403 7.16 -27.74 10.11
C MET A 403 5.99 -26.85 9.75
N ARG A 404 4.79 -27.19 10.23
CA ARG A 404 3.63 -26.29 10.18
C ARG A 404 3.72 -25.28 11.34
N PRO A 405 3.27 -24.03 11.14
CA PRO A 405 3.14 -23.10 12.25
C PRO A 405 2.08 -23.58 13.24
N ILE A 406 2.22 -23.21 14.51
CA ILE A 406 1.25 -23.57 15.57
C ILE A 406 -0.04 -22.78 15.38
N CYS A 407 0.09 -21.52 14.97
CA CYS A 407 -1.05 -20.66 14.67
C CYS A 407 -1.18 -20.44 13.16
N GLU A 408 -2.41 -20.34 12.67
CA GLU A 408 -2.73 -19.94 11.30
C GLU A 408 -3.80 -18.84 11.31
N VAL A 409 -3.81 -18.01 10.26
CA VAL A 409 -4.87 -17.03 10.03
C VAL A 409 -5.63 -17.45 8.78
N LEU A 410 -6.93 -17.72 8.90
CA LEU A 410 -7.79 -18.12 7.79
C LEU A 410 -8.63 -16.95 7.30
N ALA A 411 -8.88 -16.92 5.99
CA ALA A 411 -10.03 -16.18 5.47
C ALA A 411 -11.33 -16.88 5.91
N TRP A 412 -12.44 -16.16 5.82
CA TRP A 412 -13.74 -16.69 6.23
C TRP A 412 -14.13 -17.94 5.43
N GLU A 413 -13.93 -17.92 4.12
CA GLU A 413 -14.27 -19.01 3.20
C GLU A 413 -13.43 -20.26 3.48
N ASP A 414 -12.14 -20.06 3.82
CA ASP A 414 -11.24 -21.15 4.20
C ASP A 414 -11.66 -21.76 5.54
N PHE A 415 -12.15 -20.95 6.48
CA PHE A 415 -12.70 -21.41 7.75
C PHE A 415 -13.97 -22.26 7.53
N VAL A 416 -14.92 -21.78 6.72
CA VAL A 416 -16.14 -22.52 6.37
C VAL A 416 -15.76 -23.87 5.77
N THR A 417 -14.90 -23.87 4.74
CA THR A 417 -14.44 -25.10 4.08
C THR A 417 -13.73 -26.07 5.03
N LYS A 418 -12.88 -25.55 5.93
CA LYS A 418 -12.08 -26.38 6.85
C LYS A 418 -12.93 -27.04 7.95
N PHE A 419 -13.98 -26.36 8.40
CA PHE A 419 -14.79 -26.78 9.54
C PHE A 419 -16.20 -27.21 9.16
N GLU A 420 -16.54 -27.27 7.88
CA GLU A 420 -17.73 -27.97 7.40
C GLU A 420 -17.72 -29.43 7.85
N ASP A 421 -18.86 -29.90 8.35
CA ASP A 421 -19.05 -31.29 8.76
C ASP A 421 -19.26 -32.12 7.51
N THR A 422 -18.21 -32.81 7.06
CA THR A 422 -18.38 -33.89 6.11
C THR A 422 -19.20 -35.00 6.77
N ALA A 423 -20.28 -35.45 6.13
CA ALA A 423 -21.24 -36.44 6.65
C ALA A 423 -20.60 -37.76 7.19
N GLN A 424 -19.32 -38.01 6.94
CA GLN A 424 -18.56 -39.16 7.44
C GLN A 424 -18.01 -38.98 8.87
N GLU A 425 -17.81 -37.75 9.37
CA GLU A 425 -17.12 -37.50 10.65
C GLU A 425 -18.02 -37.67 11.89
N SER A 426 -19.35 -37.67 11.73
CA SER A 426 -20.29 -37.94 12.83
C SER A 426 -20.13 -39.32 13.47
N SER A 427 -19.35 -40.22 12.85
CA SER A 427 -19.04 -41.57 13.38
C SER A 427 -17.81 -41.62 14.30
N LEU A 428 -16.92 -40.61 14.28
CA LEU A 428 -15.63 -40.62 15.00
C LEU A 428 -15.66 -39.92 16.36
N LEU A 429 -16.74 -39.20 16.69
CA LEU A 429 -16.95 -38.61 18.02
C LEU A 429 -17.54 -39.60 19.05
N ALA A 430 -17.56 -40.90 18.72
CA ALA A 430 -17.89 -41.93 19.70
C ALA A 430 -16.90 -41.85 20.88
N PRO A 431 -17.38 -41.80 22.14
CA PRO A 431 -16.52 -41.76 23.31
C PRO A 431 -15.49 -42.88 23.25
N LEU A 432 -14.23 -42.57 23.54
CA LEU A 432 -13.22 -43.60 23.77
C LEU A 432 -13.78 -44.58 24.81
N PRO A 433 -13.75 -45.91 24.56
CA PRO A 433 -14.25 -46.87 25.53
C PRO A 433 -13.51 -46.65 26.85
N VAL A 434 -14.28 -46.39 27.91
CA VAL A 434 -13.77 -46.25 29.27
C VAL A 434 -13.03 -47.55 29.58
N SER A 435 -11.70 -47.50 29.68
CA SER A 435 -10.90 -48.64 30.08
C SER A 435 -11.34 -49.05 31.47
N ALA A 436 -12.03 -50.18 31.59
CA ALA A 436 -12.44 -50.75 32.86
C ALA A 436 -11.19 -50.92 33.74
N SER A 437 -11.19 -50.28 34.90
CA SER A 437 -10.15 -50.45 35.91
C SER A 437 -10.17 -51.91 36.37
N SER A 438 -9.07 -52.61 36.13
CA SER A 438 -8.84 -53.94 36.68
C SER A 438 -8.73 -53.84 38.20
N THR A 439 -9.76 -54.33 38.90
CA THR A 439 -9.80 -54.52 40.34
C THR A 439 -8.77 -55.60 40.73
N THR A 440 -7.55 -55.20 41.07
CA THR A 440 -6.59 -56.10 41.75
C THR A 440 -6.88 -56.11 43.25
N GLY A 441 -7.22 -57.30 43.75
CA GLY A 441 -7.64 -57.55 45.13
C GLY A 441 -6.54 -57.29 46.15
N LEU A 442 -6.99 -56.84 47.32
CA LEU A 442 -6.24 -56.81 48.58
C LEU A 442 -5.76 -58.22 48.95
N VAL A 443 -4.46 -58.36 49.21
CA VAL A 443 -3.92 -59.40 50.09
C VAL A 443 -3.40 -58.69 51.33
N MET A 444 -4.09 -58.90 52.45
CA MET A 444 -3.60 -58.53 53.78
C MET A 444 -2.44 -59.45 54.17
N THR A 445 -1.32 -58.86 54.58
CA THR A 445 -0.28 -59.55 55.37
C THR A 445 -0.04 -58.76 56.67
N PRO A 446 0.26 -59.46 57.78
CA PRO A 446 0.19 -58.88 59.12
C PRO A 446 1.45 -58.08 59.49
N SER A 447 1.20 -57.13 60.38
CA SER A 447 2.13 -56.26 61.09
C SER A 447 3.30 -56.99 61.76
N VAL A 448 4.51 -56.51 61.51
CA VAL A 448 5.66 -56.69 62.41
C VAL A 448 6.02 -55.33 62.97
N THR A 449 5.89 -55.23 64.28
CA THR A 449 6.44 -54.19 65.15
C THR A 449 7.95 -54.30 65.19
N GLU A 450 8.66 -53.19 64.98
CA GLU A 450 10.02 -53.04 65.51
C GLU A 450 10.25 -51.62 65.98
N SER A 451 10.59 -51.53 67.26
CA SER A 451 11.05 -50.37 67.99
C SER A 451 12.54 -50.12 67.76
N ALA A 452 12.94 -48.85 67.78
CA ALA A 452 14.00 -48.28 68.63
C ALA A 452 15.07 -47.40 67.94
N SER A 453 15.42 -46.37 68.72
CA SER A 453 16.71 -45.68 68.85
C SER A 453 17.03 -44.48 67.94
N GLU A 454 17.01 -43.33 68.62
CA GLU A 454 17.94 -42.20 68.60
C GLU A 454 19.32 -42.45 67.93
N ALA A 455 19.78 -41.46 67.16
CA ALA A 455 21.04 -40.75 67.44
C ALA A 455 21.20 -39.51 66.54
N THR A 456 21.69 -38.43 67.18
CA THR A 456 22.13 -37.09 66.71
C THR A 456 21.08 -36.03 66.38
#